data_AF-A0A9D6HQT8-F1
#
_entry.id   AF-A0A9D6HQT8-F1
#
_cell.length_a   1.000
_cell.length_b   1.000
_cell.length_c   1.000
_cell.angle_alpha   90.00
_cell.angle_beta   90.00
_cell.angle_gamma   90.00
#
_symmetry.space_group_name_H-M   'P 1'
#
loop_
_entity.id
_entity.type
_entity.pdbx_description
1 polymer ?
#
loop_
_entity_poly.entity_id
_entity_poly.type
_entity_poly.pdbx_seq_one_letter_code
_entity_poly.pdbx_strand_id
1 'polypeptide(L)'
;MPWLRGNLHAHTTYSDGAQKPAQLIAAYEALGYDFLAITDHEDRIGASYWRALPRLSSRLLLFHGVELNWPAFDQHIGRVLGDRETLHVLNHPARYKLSIEETVER
;
A
#
# COMPACT_ATOMS: atom_id res chain seq x y z
N MET A 1 18.37 11.35 -13.01
CA MET A 1 17.68 11.34 -11.70
C MET A 1 18.21 10.17 -10.90
N PRO A 2 18.46 10.31 -9.58
CA PRO A 2 18.81 9.17 -8.75
C PRO A 2 17.64 8.17 -8.71
N TRP A 3 17.96 6.90 -8.46
CA TRP A 3 16.96 5.86 -8.23
C TRP A 3 16.23 6.13 -6.92
N LEU A 4 14.90 6.01 -6.91
CA LEU A 4 14.11 6.11 -5.68
C LEU A 4 14.01 4.74 -5.02
N ARG A 5 14.37 4.67 -3.73
CA ARG A 5 14.14 3.50 -2.89
C ARG A 5 12.76 3.62 -2.25
N GLY A 6 11.91 2.63 -2.43
CA GLY A 6 10.59 2.66 -1.81
C GLY A 6 10.01 1.31 -1.50
N ASN A 7 8.89 1.33 -0.76
CA ASN A 7 8.05 0.17 -0.52
C ASN A 7 6.61 0.49 -0.96
N LEU A 8 6.05 -0.36 -1.82
CA LEU A 8 4.68 -0.22 -2.35
C LEU A 8 3.63 -0.99 -1.56
N HIS A 9 4.03 -1.75 -0.53
CA HIS A 9 3.12 -2.60 0.21
C HIS A 9 3.54 -2.73 1.67
N ALA A 10 2.76 -2.11 2.55
CA ALA A 10 3.01 -2.15 3.99
C ALA A 10 1.70 -2.05 4.77
N HIS A 11 1.66 -2.79 5.88
CA HIS A 11 0.52 -2.87 6.78
C HIS A 11 0.82 -2.14 8.07
N THR A 12 -0.22 -1.58 8.69
CA THR A 12 -0.17 -0.93 9.99
C THR A 12 -1.10 -1.61 10.98
N THR A 13 -1.18 -1.10 12.20
CA THR A 13 -2.17 -1.55 13.19
C THR A 13 -3.62 -1.26 12.79
N TYR A 14 -3.88 -0.65 11.63
CA TYR A 14 -5.25 -0.57 11.09
C TYR A 14 -5.74 -1.90 10.53
N SER A 15 -4.86 -2.83 10.15
CA SER A 15 -5.21 -4.20 9.81
C SER A 15 -4.38 -5.21 10.62
N ASP A 16 -3.33 -5.77 10.07
CA ASP A 16 -2.51 -6.83 10.66
C ASP A 16 -1.01 -6.46 10.78
N GLY A 17 -0.66 -5.20 10.50
CA GLY A 17 0.69 -4.69 10.68
C GLY A 17 1.06 -4.46 12.15
N ALA A 18 2.36 -4.60 12.44
CA ALA A 18 2.88 -4.50 13.80
C ALA A 18 3.06 -3.06 14.34
N GLN A 19 3.04 -2.06 13.45
CA GLN A 19 3.36 -0.67 13.80
C GLN A 19 2.19 0.27 13.50
N LYS A 20 1.98 1.29 14.34
CA LYS A 20 1.06 2.38 14.01
C LYS A 20 1.59 3.13 12.77
N PRO A 21 0.74 3.79 11.96
CA PRO A 21 1.19 4.48 10.75
C PRO A 21 2.38 5.42 10.96
N ALA A 22 2.33 6.26 12.00
CA ALA A 22 3.43 7.19 12.30
C ALA A 22 4.75 6.48 12.67
N GLN A 23 4.68 5.33 13.33
CA GLN A 23 5.87 4.54 13.69
C GLN A 23 6.45 3.84 12.46
N LEU A 24 5.59 3.31 11.59
CA LEU A 24 5.99 2.72 10.31
C LEU A 24 6.72 3.75 9.44
N ILE A 25 6.11 4.93 9.26
CA ILE A 25 6.70 6.05 8.51
C ILE A 25 8.08 6.41 9.06
N ALA A 26 8.19 6.65 10.37
CA ALA A 26 9.47 7.01 11.01
C ALA A 26 10.55 5.92 10.81
N ALA A 27 10.17 4.64 10.78
CA ALA A 27 11.09 3.55 10.52
C ALA A 27 11.63 3.58 9.08
N TYR A 28 10.75 3.74 8.08
CA TYR A 28 11.17 3.85 6.67
C TYR A 28 12.01 5.10 6.40
N GLU A 29 11.65 6.21 7.03
CA GLU A 29 12.46 7.41 7.06
C GLU A 29 13.87 7.11 7.58
N ALA A 30 14.01 6.52 8.77
CA ALA A 30 15.31 6.20 9.36
C ALA A 30 16.16 5.27 8.48
N LEU A 31 15.52 4.42 7.67
CA LEU A 31 16.18 3.52 6.71
C LEU A 31 16.58 4.19 5.39
N GLY A 32 16.27 5.48 5.21
CA GLY A 32 16.61 6.24 4.01
C GLY A 32 15.78 5.86 2.79
N TYR A 33 14.50 5.52 2.98
CA TYR A 33 13.56 5.37 1.87
C TYR A 33 13.11 6.75 1.37
N ASP A 34 12.70 6.80 0.11
CA ASP A 34 12.16 7.98 -0.56
C ASP A 34 10.64 7.96 -0.61
N PHE A 35 10.02 6.77 -0.69
CA PHE A 35 8.57 6.62 -0.73
C PHE A 35 8.05 5.39 0.02
N LEU A 36 6.80 5.47 0.46
CA LEU A 36 6.10 4.39 1.16
C LEU A 36 4.62 4.41 0.78
N ALA A 37 4.05 3.26 0.43
CA ALA A 37 2.61 3.07 0.34
C ALA A 37 2.11 2.26 1.55
N ILE A 38 1.08 2.79 2.22
CA ILE A 38 0.35 2.07 3.28
C ILE A 38 -0.91 1.48 2.63
N THR A 39 -1.04 0.16 2.73
CA THR A 39 -2.08 -0.64 2.04
C THR A 39 -2.65 -1.68 2.99
N ASP A 40 -3.25 -1.24 4.11
CA ASP A 40 -3.92 -2.15 5.05
C ASP A 40 -5.10 -2.89 4.38
N HIS A 41 -5.46 -4.07 4.90
CA HIS A 41 -6.53 -4.92 4.37
C HIS A 41 -7.91 -4.25 4.40
N GLU A 42 -8.64 -4.28 3.28
CA GLU A 42 -9.94 -3.60 3.13
C GLU A 42 -11.01 -4.08 4.11
N ASP A 43 -11.00 -5.36 4.48
CA ASP A 43 -11.99 -5.98 5.37
C ASP A 43 -11.77 -5.63 6.84
N ARG A 44 -10.66 -4.95 7.17
CA ARG A 44 -10.26 -4.61 8.54
C ARG A 44 -10.22 -3.11 8.81
N ILE A 45 -10.27 -2.29 7.76
CA ILE A 45 -10.23 -0.83 7.87
C ILE A 45 -11.62 -0.19 7.80
N GLY A 46 -11.72 1.07 8.24
CA GLY A 46 -12.94 1.86 8.17
C GLY A 46 -12.68 3.33 7.88
N ALA A 47 -13.69 4.19 8.01
CA ALA A 47 -13.57 5.62 7.66
C ALA A 47 -12.45 6.37 8.42
N SER A 48 -12.06 5.89 9.61
CA SER A 48 -10.96 6.47 10.39
C SER A 48 -9.61 6.32 9.69
N TYR A 49 -9.39 5.22 8.96
CA TYR A 49 -8.19 4.97 8.16
C TYR A 49 -8.02 6.06 7.08
N TRP A 50 -9.04 6.23 6.25
CA TRP A 50 -9.06 7.21 5.16
C TRP A 50 -9.00 8.66 5.63
N ARG A 51 -9.48 8.94 6.84
CA ARG A 51 -9.34 10.24 7.47
C ARG A 51 -7.94 10.46 8.06
N ALA A 52 -7.30 9.42 8.59
CA ALA A 52 -6.06 9.56 9.32
C ALA A 52 -4.84 9.68 8.40
N LEU A 53 -4.72 8.80 7.40
CA LEU A 53 -3.50 8.71 6.60
C LEU A 53 -3.13 10.02 5.87
N PRO A 54 -4.07 10.74 5.22
CA PRO A 54 -3.76 12.01 4.54
C PRO A 54 -3.31 13.15 5.46
N ARG A 55 -3.46 12.97 6.79
CA ARG A 55 -3.04 13.96 7.80
C ARG A 55 -1.65 13.67 8.38
N LEU A 56 -1.02 12.57 7.97
CA LEU A 56 0.30 12.21 8.46
C LEU A 56 1.36 13.08 7.78
N SER A 57 2.26 13.64 8.57
CA SER A 57 3.42 14.38 8.07
C SER A 57 4.59 13.41 7.89
N SER A 58 5.31 13.55 6.78
CA SER A 58 6.48 12.74 6.46
C SER A 58 7.39 13.48 5.47
N ARG A 59 8.68 13.15 5.48
CA ARG A 59 9.61 13.49 4.38
C ARG A 59 9.56 12.50 3.21
N LEU A 60 8.91 11.35 3.39
CA LEU A 60 8.67 10.39 2.31
C LEU A 60 7.61 10.94 1.36
N LEU A 61 7.69 10.56 0.09
CA LEU A 61 6.51 10.54 -0.76
C LEU A 61 5.58 9.44 -0.22
N LEU A 62 4.60 9.86 0.56
CA LEU A 62 3.67 8.96 1.23
C LEU A 62 2.45 8.73 0.34
N PHE A 63 2.25 7.47 -0.05
CA PHE A 63 1.07 7.05 -0.77
C PHE A 63 0.05 6.39 0.17
N HIS A 64 -1.22 6.65 -0.11
CA HIS A 64 -2.33 6.05 0.61
C HIS A 64 -3.04 5.05 -0.28
N GLY A 65 -3.20 3.84 0.20
CA GLY A 65 -3.88 2.80 -0.54
C GLY A 65 -4.64 1.86 0.37
N VAL A 66 -5.07 0.76 -0.20
CA VAL A 66 -5.75 -0.33 0.49
C VAL A 66 -5.35 -1.63 -0.19
N GLU A 67 -5.20 -2.70 0.57
CA GLU A 67 -5.10 -4.02 0.00
C GLU A 67 -6.52 -4.61 -0.15
N LEU A 68 -6.96 -4.74 -1.40
CA LEU A 68 -8.26 -5.29 -1.77
C LEU A 68 -8.20 -6.82 -1.78
N ASN A 69 -9.20 -7.46 -1.20
CA ASN A 69 -9.43 -8.87 -1.33
C ASN A 69 -10.09 -9.14 -2.68
N TRP A 70 -9.57 -10.12 -3.41
CA TRP A 70 -10.17 -10.60 -4.65
C TRP A 70 -10.69 -12.03 -4.43
N PRO A 71 -11.99 -12.20 -4.08
CA PRO A 71 -12.53 -13.47 -3.61
C PRO A 71 -12.46 -14.59 -4.67
N ALA A 72 -12.44 -14.23 -5.95
CA ALA A 72 -12.39 -15.22 -7.02
C ALA A 72 -11.05 -15.97 -7.09
N PHE A 73 -9.95 -15.43 -6.54
CA PHE A 73 -8.62 -16.03 -6.69
C PHE A 73 -7.74 -16.07 -5.43
N ASP A 74 -8.30 -15.98 -4.21
CA ASP A 74 -7.52 -15.87 -2.95
C ASP A 74 -6.40 -14.83 -3.07
N GLN A 75 -6.63 -13.75 -3.81
CA GLN A 75 -5.63 -12.78 -4.21
C GLN A 75 -5.83 -11.46 -3.50
N HIS A 76 -4.73 -10.73 -3.34
CA HIS A 76 -4.79 -9.36 -2.89
C HIS A 76 -4.20 -8.39 -3.92
N ILE A 77 -4.86 -7.25 -4.08
CA ILE A 77 -4.42 -6.18 -4.98
C ILE A 77 -4.26 -4.91 -4.15
N GLY A 78 -3.03 -4.40 -4.07
CA GLY A 78 -2.75 -3.09 -3.53
C GLY A 78 -3.31 -2.02 -4.47
N ARG A 79 -4.31 -1.27 -4.03
CA ARG A 79 -4.83 -0.09 -4.74
C ARG A 79 -4.24 1.16 -4.10
N VAL A 80 -3.28 1.78 -4.77
CA VAL A 80 -2.57 2.97 -4.30
C VAL A 80 -3.11 4.20 -5.02
N LEU A 81 -3.57 5.18 -4.25
CA LEU A 81 -4.18 6.41 -4.76
C LEU A 81 -3.09 7.44 -5.06
N GLY A 82 -3.08 7.95 -6.30
CA GLY A 82 -2.36 9.16 -6.68
C GLY A 82 -3.33 10.31 -6.99
N ASP A 83 -2.77 11.51 -7.18
CA ASP A 83 -3.58 12.72 -7.44
C ASP A 83 -4.32 12.69 -8.78
N ARG A 84 -3.82 11.91 -9.75
CA ARG A 84 -4.38 11.80 -11.10
C ARG A 84 -4.75 10.38 -11.48
N GLU A 85 -3.94 9.42 -11.06
CA GLU A 85 -4.06 8.02 -11.45
C GLU A 85 -4.01 7.12 -10.22
N THR A 86 -4.61 5.94 -10.34
CA THR A 86 -4.53 4.88 -9.32
C THR A 86 -3.59 3.81 -9.83
N LEU A 87 -2.67 3.38 -8.96
CA LEU A 87 -1.77 2.27 -9.23
C LEU A 87 -2.33 0.99 -8.60
N HIS A 88 -2.45 -0.08 -9.39
CA HIS A 88 -2.76 -1.42 -8.89
C HIS A 88 -1.47 -2.25 -8.81
N VAL A 89 -1.22 -2.84 -7.63
CA VAL A 89 -0.05 -3.64 -7.31
C VAL A 89 -0.51 -5.05 -6.99
N LEU A 90 -0.06 -6.03 -7.78
CA LEU A 90 -0.34 -7.44 -7.47
C LEU A 90 0.61 -7.93 -6.39
N ASN A 91 0.04 -8.21 -5.22
CA ASN A 91 0.79 -8.84 -4.15
C ASN A 91 0.76 -10.36 -4.40
N HIS A 92 1.95 -10.97 -4.48
CA HIS A 92 2.14 -12.41 -4.69
C HIS A 92 1.77 -13.00 -6.07
N PRO A 93 2.24 -12.44 -7.21
CA PRO A 93 1.87 -12.91 -8.55
C PRO A 93 2.26 -14.38 -8.84
N ALA A 94 3.36 -14.85 -8.24
CA ALA A 94 3.85 -16.22 -8.41
C ALA A 94 2.89 -17.29 -7.85
N ARG A 95 2.03 -16.93 -6.90
CA ARG A 95 1.08 -17.86 -6.27
C ARG A 95 -0.07 -18.24 -7.22
N TYR A 96 -0.31 -17.47 -8.29
CA TYR A 96 -1.53 -17.60 -9.09
C TYR A 96 -1.34 -17.71 -10.62
N LYS A 97 -0.10 -17.57 -11.14
CA LYS A 97 0.24 -17.73 -12.58
C LYS A 97 -0.59 -16.86 -13.55
N LEU A 98 -0.90 -15.63 -13.16
CA LEU A 98 -1.67 -14.71 -14.00
C LEU A 98 -0.83 -14.10 -15.11
N SER A 99 -1.49 -13.79 -16.23
CA SER A 99 -0.94 -12.95 -17.30
C SER A 99 -1.00 -11.46 -16.94
N ILE A 100 -0.22 -10.64 -17.67
CA ILE A 100 -0.22 -9.17 -17.53
C ILE A 100 -1.59 -8.58 -17.92
N GLU A 101 -2.28 -9.19 -18.89
CA GLU A 101 -3.58 -8.70 -19.37
C GLU A 101 -4.67 -8.88 -18.29
N GLU A 102 -4.74 -10.07 -17.70
CA GLU A 102 -5.59 -10.35 -16.54
C GLU A 102 -5.23 -9.50 -15.31
N THR A 103 -4.03 -8.94 -15.27
CA THR A 103 -3.58 -8.04 -14.20
C THR A 103 -4.12 -6.63 -14.37
N VAL A 104 -4.15 -6.11 -15.60
CA VAL A 104 -4.47 -4.71 -15.92
C VAL A 104 -5.98 -4.46 -16.00
N GLU A 105 -6.77 -5.46 -16.36
CA GLU A 105 -8.25 -5.34 -16.44
C GLU A 105 -8.95 -5.24 -15.07
N ARG A 106 -8.19 -5.24 -13.97
CA ARG A 106 -8.69 -5.15 -12.58
C ARG A 106 -8.48 -3.76 -11.99
#